data_AF-A0A371AS03-F1
#
_entry.id   AF-A0A371AS03-F1
#
_cell.length_a   1.000
_cell.length_b   1.000
_cell.length_c   1.000
_cell.angle_alpha   90.00
_cell.angle_beta   90.00
_cell.angle_gamma   90.00
#
_symmetry.space_group_name_H-M   'P 1'
#
loop_
_entity.id
_entity.type
_entity.pdbx_description
1 polymer ?
#
loop_
_entity_poly.entity_id
_entity_poly.type
_entity_poly.pdbx_seq_one_letter_code
_entity_poly.pdbx_strand_id
1 'polypeptide(L)'
;MALFKKVTYKKLNCYVSIFLIGSVTLMLSGCSFKSAISKKDSSDYDQTYDLSDSQTEESSDPGYVTYDNNYEKSKKSGYNYLCISDRYGMSNNISLNEFRNQDDCIEKLYSFHELISKKLDYLEFYEQSAQKIGYYEGALNFVLEENEEYLNQVVTSENGKKEYVTTLNTIEIGKTLNEQLKDVILEGRCFNDDDFNYQNNNAIPVILGADYKESYKIGDTLSLYYIADTFNFKVVGFFPADYTLKHNIAIYSLNNFICIPFFDIEAISSCGLDKDFLFSYYLEKNNCYVAYDAKNSDDKKAKEEVINDIIKRTNICYGIDEAIYSQFEFSD
;
A
#
# COMPACT_ATOMS: atom_id res chain seq x y z
N MET A 1 14.67 -9.34 38.64
CA MET A 1 15.28 -8.54 37.55
C MET A 1 14.19 -8.30 36.52
N ALA A 2 13.93 -7.06 36.11
CA ALA A 2 12.78 -6.72 35.26
C ALA A 2 12.92 -7.38 33.86
N LEU A 3 11.89 -7.98 33.27
CA LEU A 3 10.64 -7.37 32.74
C LEU A 3 10.89 -6.39 31.58
N PHE A 4 11.29 -6.93 30.43
CA PHE A 4 10.95 -6.38 29.12
C PHE A 4 9.76 -7.17 28.57
N LYS A 5 8.54 -6.72 28.83
CA LYS A 5 7.35 -7.15 28.07
C LYS A 5 7.23 -6.23 26.88
N LYS A 6 7.41 -6.79 25.67
CA LYS A 6 7.40 -6.05 24.42
C LYS A 6 6.01 -5.53 24.11
N VAL A 7 5.98 -4.30 23.62
CA VAL A 7 4.84 -3.62 23.00
C VAL A 7 4.19 -4.59 22.00
N THR A 8 2.90 -4.83 22.14
CA THR A 8 2.03 -5.47 21.15
C THR A 8 0.69 -4.76 21.17
N TYR A 9 0.55 -3.69 20.38
CA TYR A 9 -0.75 -3.21 19.94
C TYR A 9 -1.53 -4.43 19.47
N LYS A 10 -2.73 -4.62 20.00
CA LYS A 10 -3.58 -5.77 19.64
C LYS A 10 -3.91 -5.62 18.17
N LYS A 11 -3.11 -6.27 17.31
CA LYS A 11 -3.10 -6.11 15.86
C LYS A 11 -4.54 -6.06 15.36
N LEU A 12 -4.98 -4.88 14.93
CA LEU A 12 -5.75 -4.85 13.70
C LEU A 12 -4.78 -5.42 12.68
N ASN A 13 -4.99 -6.70 12.34
CA ASN A 13 -4.36 -7.28 11.17
C ASN A 13 -5.05 -6.64 9.96
N CYS A 14 -4.68 -5.39 9.68
CA CYS A 14 -4.64 -4.87 8.32
C CYS A 14 -3.42 -5.43 7.58
N TYR A 15 -3.13 -6.73 7.79
CA TYR A 15 -2.92 -7.59 6.64
C TYR A 15 -4.27 -7.66 5.93
N VAL A 16 -4.59 -6.61 5.19
CA VAL A 16 -5.35 -6.82 3.97
C VAL A 16 -4.45 -7.73 3.17
N SER A 17 -4.78 -9.01 3.16
CA SER A 17 -4.29 -9.91 2.13
C SER A 17 -4.81 -9.32 0.84
N ILE A 18 -4.02 -8.44 0.21
CA ILE A 18 -4.23 -8.06 -1.17
C ILE A 18 -4.08 -9.37 -1.92
N PHE A 19 -5.24 -9.98 -2.20
CA PHE A 19 -5.33 -10.98 -3.24
C PHE A 19 -4.89 -10.25 -4.50
N LEU A 20 -3.63 -10.47 -4.90
CA LEU A 20 -3.25 -10.29 -6.29
C LEU A 20 -4.35 -10.95 -7.11
N ILE A 21 -5.04 -10.16 -7.93
CA ILE A 21 -5.90 -10.67 -9.00
C ILE A 21 -4.96 -11.18 -10.09
N GLY A 22 -4.19 -12.20 -9.73
CA GLY A 22 -3.34 -12.98 -10.60
C GLY A 22 -4.22 -13.92 -11.41
N SER A 23 -4.56 -13.47 -12.62
CA SER A 23 -4.89 -14.31 -13.78
C SER A 23 -5.54 -15.67 -13.46
N VAL A 24 -6.87 -15.71 -13.42
CA VAL A 24 -7.63 -16.97 -13.37
C VAL A 24 -7.24 -17.86 -14.55
N THR A 25 -6.43 -18.88 -14.28
CA THR A 25 -6.12 -19.95 -15.23
C THR A 25 -6.65 -21.26 -14.66
N LEU A 26 -7.82 -21.67 -15.14
CA LEU A 26 -8.43 -22.97 -14.83
C LEU A 26 -7.52 -24.11 -15.29
N MET A 27 -6.95 -24.86 -14.33
CA MET A 27 -6.33 -26.16 -14.57
C MET A 27 -6.96 -27.20 -13.65
N LEU A 28 -7.80 -28.05 -14.24
CA LEU A 28 -8.44 -29.19 -13.59
C LEU A 28 -7.43 -30.34 -13.43
N SER A 29 -7.08 -30.70 -12.19
CA SER A 29 -6.62 -32.05 -11.87
C SER A 29 -6.84 -32.35 -10.38
N GLY A 30 -7.85 -33.15 -10.07
CA GLY A 30 -8.14 -33.52 -8.68
C GLY A 30 -7.29 -34.69 -8.19
N CYS A 31 -7.04 -34.75 -6.88
CA CYS A 31 -7.02 -36.03 -6.15
C CYS A 31 -7.19 -35.85 -4.63
N SER A 32 -8.35 -36.27 -4.15
CA SER A 32 -8.74 -36.71 -2.80
C SER A 32 -7.77 -36.50 -1.61
N PHE A 33 -8.28 -35.83 -0.56
CA PHE A 33 -7.90 -36.13 0.83
C PHE A 33 -9.13 -36.63 1.60
N LYS A 34 -8.98 -37.78 2.29
CA LYS A 34 -10.02 -38.33 3.18
C LYS A 34 -9.97 -37.63 4.54
N SER A 35 -11.13 -37.23 5.05
CA SER A 35 -11.30 -36.67 6.40
C SER A 35 -11.42 -37.77 7.47
N ALA A 36 -11.04 -37.42 8.71
CA ALA A 36 -11.32 -38.21 9.90
C ALA A 36 -12.47 -37.56 10.70
N ILE A 37 -13.66 -38.05 10.40
CA ILE A 37 -14.99 -37.71 10.95
C ILE A 37 -15.06 -37.52 12.48
N SER A 38 -15.80 -36.49 12.93
CA SER A 38 -16.52 -36.52 14.21
C SER A 38 -18.01 -36.85 13.99
N LYS A 39 -18.54 -37.77 14.80
CA LYS A 39 -19.99 -38.07 14.98
C LYS A 39 -20.55 -37.12 16.06
N LYS A 40 -21.85 -36.79 16.24
CA LYS A 40 -23.19 -37.06 15.67
C LYS A 40 -24.13 -35.97 16.30
N ASP A 41 -25.39 -35.68 15.94
CA ASP A 41 -26.40 -36.26 15.03
C ASP A 41 -27.44 -35.15 14.66
N SER A 42 -27.91 -35.07 13.41
CA SER A 42 -29.21 -34.46 13.05
C SER A 42 -29.64 -34.86 11.63
N SER A 43 -30.91 -35.26 11.46
CA SER A 43 -31.46 -35.89 10.24
C SER A 43 -32.16 -34.92 9.28
N ASP A 44 -32.15 -35.30 8.00
CA ASP A 44 -33.06 -34.93 6.91
C ASP A 44 -33.36 -33.44 6.65
N TYR A 45 -32.85 -32.92 5.53
CA TYR A 45 -33.67 -32.85 4.30
C TYR A 45 -32.74 -32.81 3.06
N ASP A 46 -33.08 -33.61 2.05
CA ASP A 46 -32.35 -33.74 0.78
C ASP A 46 -33.13 -33.05 -0.33
N GLN A 47 -32.63 -31.93 -0.87
CA GLN A 47 -33.08 -31.34 -2.14
C GLN A 47 -31.92 -30.71 -2.90
N THR A 48 -31.70 -31.23 -4.10
CA THR A 48 -30.83 -30.66 -5.14
C THR A 48 -31.36 -29.32 -5.63
N TYR A 49 -30.49 -28.31 -5.73
CA TYR A 49 -30.80 -27.08 -6.46
C TYR A 49 -30.12 -27.05 -7.83
N ASP A 50 -30.94 -26.70 -8.82
CA ASP A 50 -30.61 -26.65 -10.24
C ASP A 50 -29.88 -25.34 -10.58
N LEU A 51 -28.98 -25.37 -11.56
CA LEU A 51 -28.22 -24.20 -12.00
C LEU A 51 -29.01 -23.42 -13.06
N SER A 52 -30.00 -22.63 -12.63
CA SER A 52 -30.58 -21.58 -13.46
C SER A 52 -31.02 -20.35 -12.65
N ASP A 53 -30.67 -19.18 -13.18
CA ASP A 53 -31.14 -17.83 -12.85
C ASP A 53 -31.23 -17.43 -11.37
N SER A 54 -30.13 -16.88 -10.83
CA SER A 54 -30.15 -15.95 -9.69
C SER A 54 -29.56 -14.61 -10.13
N GLN A 55 -30.30 -13.53 -9.89
CA GLN A 55 -29.97 -12.17 -10.36
C GLN A 55 -28.72 -11.60 -9.68
N THR A 56 -28.05 -10.68 -10.38
CA THR A 56 -26.99 -9.84 -9.83
C THR A 56 -27.55 -8.92 -8.74
N GLU A 57 -27.17 -9.16 -7.49
CA GLU A 57 -27.22 -8.11 -6.46
C GLU A 57 -26.01 -7.19 -6.65
N GLU A 58 -26.28 -5.93 -7.02
CA GLU A 58 -25.27 -4.88 -7.04
C GLU A 58 -24.84 -4.58 -5.59
N SER A 59 -23.61 -4.97 -5.22
CA SER A 59 -22.97 -4.38 -4.05
C SER A 59 -22.68 -2.92 -4.34
N SER A 60 -23.19 -2.02 -3.49
CA SER A 60 -22.96 -0.58 -3.60
C SER A 60 -21.47 -0.27 -3.42
N ASP A 61 -20.80 0.07 -4.52
CA ASP A 61 -19.39 0.46 -4.62
C ASP A 61 -19.14 1.79 -3.86
N PRO A 62 -18.09 1.93 -3.04
CA PRO A 62 -17.79 3.16 -2.31
C PRO A 62 -17.34 4.30 -3.26
N GLY A 63 -17.69 5.55 -2.94
CA GLY A 63 -17.71 6.66 -3.91
C GLY A 63 -16.36 7.20 -4.41
N TYR A 64 -15.22 6.74 -3.87
CA TYR A 64 -13.89 7.32 -4.17
C TYR A 64 -12.88 6.44 -4.89
N VAL A 65 -13.13 5.12 -4.95
CA VAL A 65 -12.35 4.21 -5.80
C VAL A 65 -13.32 3.55 -6.75
N THR A 66 -13.32 4.01 -8.00
CA THR A 66 -14.17 3.43 -9.06
C THR A 66 -13.36 2.52 -9.96
N TYR A 67 -14.00 1.47 -10.48
CA TYR A 67 -13.35 0.46 -11.32
C TYR A 67 -13.68 0.65 -12.82
N ASP A 68 -12.65 0.80 -13.64
CA ASP A 68 -12.81 0.91 -15.10
C ASP A 68 -13.13 -0.45 -15.74
N ASN A 69 -14.42 -0.77 -15.81
CA ASN A 69 -14.94 -1.97 -16.47
C ASN A 69 -14.68 -2.03 -17.99
N ASN A 70 -14.09 -1.01 -18.61
CA ASN A 70 -13.74 -0.95 -20.04
C ASN A 70 -12.21 -0.93 -20.29
N TYR A 71 -11.40 -1.32 -19.30
CA TYR A 71 -9.93 -1.16 -19.27
C TYR A 71 -9.17 -1.70 -20.50
N GLU A 72 -9.71 -2.66 -21.27
CA GLU A 72 -9.03 -3.28 -22.42
C GLU A 72 -8.57 -2.30 -23.53
N LYS A 73 -8.96 -1.02 -23.50
CA LYS A 73 -8.76 -0.06 -24.61
C LYS A 73 -7.77 1.09 -24.38
N SER A 74 -7.12 1.25 -23.22
CA SER A 74 -6.20 2.38 -22.96
C SER A 74 -4.70 2.09 -23.12
N LYS A 75 -4.26 1.25 -24.08
CA LYS A 75 -2.81 1.16 -24.43
C LYS A 75 -2.30 2.41 -25.16
N LYS A 76 -2.15 3.54 -24.44
CA LYS A 76 -1.52 4.79 -24.91
C LYS A 76 -0.01 4.80 -24.74
N SER A 77 0.54 4.13 -23.72
CA SER A 77 1.98 4.07 -23.47
C SER A 77 2.71 3.08 -24.39
N GLY A 78 3.95 3.42 -24.77
CA GLY A 78 4.90 2.47 -25.38
C GLY A 78 5.57 1.54 -24.36
N TYR A 79 5.37 1.79 -23.06
CA TYR A 79 5.96 1.06 -21.94
C TYR A 79 4.89 0.27 -21.19
N ASN A 80 5.30 -0.91 -20.70
CA ASN A 80 4.62 -1.70 -19.68
C ASN A 80 5.47 -1.68 -18.40
N TYR A 81 5.01 -2.33 -17.33
CA TYR A 81 5.78 -2.44 -16.09
C TYR A 81 5.83 -3.87 -15.55
N LEU A 82 6.95 -4.17 -14.92
CA LEU A 82 7.11 -5.30 -14.01
C LEU A 82 6.70 -4.83 -12.62
N CYS A 83 5.80 -5.55 -11.95
CA CYS A 83 5.53 -5.36 -10.53
C CYS A 83 6.48 -6.25 -9.75
N ILE A 84 7.18 -5.67 -8.77
CA ILE A 84 7.97 -6.42 -7.79
C ILE A 84 7.09 -6.57 -6.55
N SER A 85 6.91 -7.81 -6.08
CA SER A 85 6.01 -8.15 -4.98
C SER A 85 6.69 -9.06 -3.97
N ASP A 86 6.33 -8.93 -2.69
CA ASP A 86 6.71 -9.93 -1.68
C ASP A 86 5.99 -11.27 -1.93
N ARG A 87 6.67 -12.37 -1.57
CA ARG A 87 6.19 -13.74 -1.72
C ARG A 87 6.41 -14.56 -0.45
N TYR A 88 6.41 -13.93 0.71
CA TYR A 88 6.62 -14.62 1.97
C TYR A 88 5.44 -15.56 2.29
N GLY A 89 5.75 -16.79 2.73
CA GLY A 89 4.76 -17.85 2.97
C GLY A 89 4.10 -18.43 1.72
N MET A 90 4.47 -17.98 0.51
CA MET A 90 4.01 -18.58 -0.74
C MET A 90 4.84 -19.82 -1.12
N SER A 91 4.16 -20.89 -1.53
CA SER A 91 4.77 -22.15 -1.97
C SER A 91 5.75 -22.76 -0.94
N ASN A 92 7.06 -22.62 -1.16
CA ASN A 92 8.12 -23.14 -0.29
C ASN A 92 8.95 -22.02 0.38
N ASN A 93 8.54 -20.75 0.25
CA ASN A 93 9.21 -19.63 0.88
C ASN A 93 8.95 -19.61 2.39
N ILE A 94 9.91 -19.09 3.16
CA ILE A 94 9.73 -18.85 4.59
C ILE A 94 8.56 -17.88 4.83
N SER A 95 7.88 -18.01 5.96
CA SER A 95 6.83 -17.06 6.35
C SER A 95 7.41 -15.69 6.69
N LEU A 96 6.59 -14.64 6.58
CA LEU A 96 7.00 -13.27 6.89
C LEU A 96 7.42 -13.12 8.36
N ASN A 97 6.81 -13.89 9.28
CA ASN A 97 7.21 -13.93 10.69
C ASN A 97 8.59 -14.58 10.89
N GLU A 98 8.92 -15.66 10.17
CA GLU A 98 10.25 -16.27 10.20
C GLU A 98 11.32 -15.34 9.64
N PHE A 99 10.99 -14.59 8.58
CA PHE A 99 11.89 -13.55 8.04
C PHE A 99 12.07 -12.38 9.02
N ARG A 100 11.00 -11.84 9.61
CA ARG A 100 11.04 -10.75 10.59
C ARG A 100 11.90 -11.07 11.82
N ASN A 101 11.96 -12.34 12.20
CA ASN A 101 12.77 -12.84 13.31
C ASN A 101 14.27 -13.01 12.98
N GLN A 102 14.70 -12.77 11.73
CA GLN A 102 16.13 -12.70 11.40
C GLN A 102 16.71 -11.37 11.90
N ASP A 103 17.96 -11.39 12.38
CA ASP A 103 18.61 -10.20 12.94
C ASP A 103 18.81 -9.11 11.88
N ASP A 104 19.22 -9.53 10.66
CA ASP A 104 19.55 -8.72 9.48
C ASP A 104 18.35 -8.42 8.56
N CYS A 105 17.10 -8.68 8.99
CA CYS A 105 15.93 -8.57 8.11
C CYS A 105 15.71 -7.16 7.54
N ILE A 106 15.94 -6.10 8.32
CA ILE A 106 15.88 -4.71 7.84
C ILE A 106 17.02 -4.43 6.86
N GLU A 107 18.25 -4.87 7.18
CA GLU A 107 19.42 -4.63 6.33
C GLU A 107 19.24 -5.27 4.94
N LYS A 108 18.59 -6.44 4.87
CA LYS A 108 18.22 -7.10 3.60
C LYS A 108 17.18 -6.33 2.79
N LEU A 109 16.09 -5.88 3.44
CA LEU A 109 15.04 -5.08 2.78
C LEU A 109 15.57 -3.72 2.31
N TYR A 110 16.37 -3.04 3.13
CA TYR A 110 17.04 -1.78 2.80
C TYR A 110 18.04 -1.97 1.64
N SER A 111 18.89 -3.01 1.70
CA SER A 111 19.85 -3.31 0.64
C SER A 111 19.19 -3.66 -0.69
N PHE A 112 17.97 -4.22 -0.67
CA PHE A 112 17.21 -4.48 -1.87
C PHE A 112 16.75 -3.17 -2.51
N HIS A 113 16.10 -2.30 -1.73
CA HIS A 113 15.68 -0.97 -2.17
C HIS A 113 16.85 -0.20 -2.80
N GLU A 114 17.96 -0.10 -2.07
CA GLU A 114 19.20 0.58 -2.50
C GLU A 114 19.86 0.01 -3.75
N LEU A 115 19.62 -1.27 -4.07
CA LEU A 115 20.15 -1.90 -5.28
C LEU A 115 19.20 -1.75 -6.46
N ILE A 116 17.88 -1.69 -6.23
CA ILE A 116 16.89 -1.36 -7.25
C ILE A 116 17.08 0.10 -7.68
N SER A 117 17.06 1.04 -6.73
CA SER A 117 17.11 2.49 -6.98
C SER A 117 18.37 2.96 -7.71
N LYS A 118 19.50 2.24 -7.55
CA LYS A 118 20.78 2.54 -8.22
C LYS A 118 20.95 1.86 -9.59
N LYS A 119 20.08 0.93 -9.97
CA LYS A 119 20.23 0.12 -11.18
C LYS A 119 19.07 0.24 -12.18
N LEU A 120 17.90 0.68 -11.72
CA LEU A 120 16.66 0.64 -12.47
C LEU A 120 15.88 1.95 -12.29
N ASP A 121 15.26 2.42 -13.36
CA ASP A 121 14.19 3.42 -13.28
C ASP A 121 12.93 2.73 -12.72
N TYR A 122 12.39 3.27 -11.64
CA TYR A 122 11.32 2.65 -10.86
C TYR A 122 10.28 3.69 -10.41
N LEU A 123 9.07 3.20 -10.11
CA LEU A 123 7.95 3.94 -9.56
C LEU A 123 7.54 3.29 -8.24
N GLU A 124 7.19 4.12 -7.27
CA GLU A 124 6.65 3.68 -5.98
C GLU A 124 5.28 4.32 -5.82
N PHE A 125 4.27 3.49 -5.55
CA PHE A 125 2.92 3.90 -5.17
C PHE A 125 2.39 2.88 -4.18
N TYR A 126 1.82 3.35 -3.07
CA TYR A 126 1.23 2.45 -2.08
C TYR A 126 0.12 3.13 -1.28
N GLU A 127 -0.81 2.33 -0.77
CA GLU A 127 -2.02 2.76 -0.06
C GLU A 127 -1.87 2.58 1.45
N GLN A 128 -0.74 3.02 2.01
CA GLN A 128 -0.52 2.90 3.45
C GLN A 128 -1.37 3.93 4.19
N SER A 129 -2.47 3.45 4.76
CA SER A 129 -3.39 4.25 5.58
C SER A 129 -2.71 4.85 6.83
N ALA A 130 -2.95 6.13 7.08
CA ALA A 130 -2.60 6.82 8.33
C ALA A 130 -3.83 7.04 9.22
N GLN A 131 -3.60 7.19 10.53
CA GLN A 131 -4.64 7.17 11.56
C GLN A 131 -4.65 8.42 12.43
N LYS A 132 -5.82 9.04 12.59
CA LYS A 132 -6.05 10.07 13.61
C LYS A 132 -6.28 9.39 14.96
N ILE A 133 -5.40 9.65 15.93
CA ILE A 133 -5.62 9.30 17.35
C ILE A 133 -6.44 10.40 18.04
N GLY A 134 -7.40 10.00 18.88
CA GLY A 134 -8.39 10.88 19.50
C GLY A 134 -9.71 10.90 18.72
N TYR A 135 -10.74 11.52 19.30
CA TYR A 135 -12.04 11.63 18.64
C TYR A 135 -11.91 12.54 17.41
N TYR A 136 -12.42 12.07 16.27
CA TYR A 136 -12.42 12.75 14.99
C TYR A 136 -13.80 13.35 14.73
N GLU A 137 -13.83 14.65 14.47
CA GLU A 137 -15.05 15.43 14.20
C GLU A 137 -15.16 15.84 12.71
N GLY A 138 -14.21 15.41 11.87
CA GLY A 138 -14.24 15.66 10.43
C GLY A 138 -15.26 14.78 9.70
N ALA A 139 -15.52 15.13 8.44
CA ALA A 139 -16.52 14.44 7.63
C ALA A 139 -16.08 13.02 7.21
N LEU A 140 -17.06 12.15 6.96
CA LEU A 140 -16.87 10.75 6.61
C LEU A 140 -16.10 10.56 5.29
N ASN A 141 -16.13 11.54 4.38
CA ASN A 141 -15.40 11.49 3.12
C ASN A 141 -13.87 11.35 3.29
N PHE A 142 -13.31 11.85 4.39
CA PHE A 142 -11.87 11.72 4.68
C PHE A 142 -11.48 10.36 5.29
N VAL A 143 -12.47 9.58 5.73
CA VAL A 143 -12.30 8.26 6.34
C VAL A 143 -12.08 7.22 5.24
N LEU A 144 -11.22 6.23 5.52
CA LEU A 144 -10.94 5.11 4.62
C LEU A 144 -12.24 4.53 4.04
N GLU A 145 -12.32 4.40 2.71
CA GLU A 145 -13.45 3.79 1.98
C GLU A 145 -14.85 4.40 2.27
N GLU A 146 -14.95 5.61 2.85
CA GLU A 146 -16.21 6.19 3.38
C GLU A 146 -16.89 5.35 4.47
N ASN A 147 -16.19 4.38 5.05
CA ASN A 147 -16.82 3.38 5.88
C ASN A 147 -16.83 3.82 7.36
N GLU A 148 -18.01 3.92 7.95
CA GLU A 148 -18.19 4.24 9.39
C GLU A 148 -17.48 3.23 10.31
N GLU A 149 -17.20 2.00 9.87
CA GLU A 149 -16.40 1.01 10.61
C GLU A 149 -14.97 1.50 10.88
N TYR A 150 -14.43 2.39 10.05
CA TYR A 150 -13.11 2.99 10.24
C TYR A 150 -13.15 4.32 11.01
N LEU A 151 -14.35 4.87 11.30
CA LEU A 151 -14.56 6.12 12.02
C LEU A 151 -14.64 5.90 13.53
N ASN A 152 -13.81 6.62 14.31
CA ASN A 152 -13.88 6.67 15.78
C ASN A 152 -13.94 5.28 16.45
N GLN A 153 -13.16 4.32 15.95
CA GLN A 153 -13.01 3.01 16.54
C GLN A 153 -12.43 3.11 17.96
N VAL A 154 -13.04 2.42 18.93
CA VAL A 154 -12.54 2.38 20.30
C VAL A 154 -11.51 1.27 20.46
N VAL A 155 -10.23 1.60 20.30
CA VAL A 155 -9.12 0.69 20.57
C VAL A 155 -8.74 0.74 22.05
N THR A 156 -8.08 -0.32 22.53
CA THR A 156 -7.45 -0.33 23.86
C THR A 156 -5.94 -0.35 23.66
N SER A 157 -5.29 0.76 24.00
CA SER A 157 -3.84 0.86 24.03
C SER A 157 -3.26 -0.04 25.13
N GLU A 158 -1.96 -0.29 25.08
CA GLU A 158 -1.30 -1.33 25.90
C GLU A 158 -1.30 -1.05 27.41
N ASN A 159 -1.34 0.22 27.78
CA ASN A 159 -1.47 0.65 29.17
C ASN A 159 -2.92 0.49 29.70
N GLY A 160 -3.84 -0.03 28.90
CA GLY A 160 -5.24 -0.25 29.23
C GLY A 160 -6.15 0.96 28.96
N LYS A 161 -5.61 2.10 28.52
CA LYS A 161 -6.39 3.28 28.15
C LYS A 161 -7.13 3.01 26.85
N LYS A 162 -8.45 3.25 26.87
CA LYS A 162 -9.29 3.30 25.67
C LYS A 162 -9.05 4.61 24.94
N GLU A 163 -8.88 4.53 23.63
CA GLU A 163 -8.67 5.67 22.75
C GLU A 163 -9.52 5.52 21.49
N TYR A 164 -9.92 6.65 20.91
CA TYR A 164 -10.57 6.69 19.62
C TYR A 164 -9.51 6.72 18.52
N VAL A 165 -9.74 5.98 17.44
CA VAL A 165 -8.89 5.95 16.25
C VAL A 165 -9.77 6.05 15.00
N THR A 166 -9.39 6.92 14.08
CA THR A 166 -10.01 7.01 12.76
C THR A 166 -8.97 6.77 11.68
N THR A 167 -9.23 5.84 10.75
CA THR A 167 -8.34 5.60 9.60
C THR A 167 -8.72 6.55 8.46
N LEU A 168 -7.73 7.23 7.86
CA LEU A 168 -7.94 8.24 6.83
C LEU A 168 -7.46 7.75 5.46
N ASN A 169 -8.05 8.29 4.39
CA ASN A 169 -7.60 8.07 3.01
C ASN A 169 -6.21 8.68 2.80
N THR A 170 -5.17 7.85 2.67
CA THR A 170 -3.79 8.29 2.43
C THR A 170 -3.10 7.45 1.37
N ILE A 171 -2.26 8.09 0.56
CA ILE A 171 -1.42 7.44 -0.47
C ILE A 171 0.03 7.90 -0.35
N GLU A 172 0.92 7.05 -0.83
CA GLU A 172 2.36 7.30 -0.90
C GLU A 172 2.80 7.33 -2.35
N ILE A 173 3.66 8.30 -2.71
CA ILE A 173 4.25 8.38 -4.05
C ILE A 173 5.76 8.56 -3.96
N GLY A 174 6.49 7.84 -4.82
CA GLY A 174 7.93 8.04 -5.01
C GLY A 174 8.25 9.24 -5.90
N LYS A 175 9.55 9.62 -5.94
CA LYS A 175 10.08 10.74 -6.74
C LYS A 175 9.57 10.75 -8.19
N THR A 176 9.60 9.60 -8.86
CA THR A 176 9.24 9.44 -10.28
C THR A 176 7.76 9.75 -10.58
N LEU A 177 6.83 9.47 -9.66
CA LEU A 177 5.42 9.88 -9.81
C LEU A 177 5.21 11.36 -9.50
N ASN A 178 5.92 11.89 -8.50
CA ASN A 178 5.87 13.31 -8.16
C ASN A 178 6.32 14.23 -9.31
N GLU A 179 7.20 13.79 -10.22
CA GLU A 179 7.52 14.54 -11.43
C GLU A 179 6.28 14.87 -12.28
N GLN A 180 5.28 13.98 -12.30
CA GLN A 180 4.03 14.17 -13.06
C GLN A 180 3.09 15.21 -12.41
N LEU A 181 3.30 15.53 -11.13
CA LEU A 181 2.48 16.47 -10.36
C LEU A 181 3.03 17.91 -10.37
N LYS A 182 4.25 18.14 -10.83
CA LYS A 182 4.95 19.43 -10.67
C LYS A 182 4.21 20.63 -11.26
N ASP A 183 3.60 20.46 -12.43
CA ASP A 183 2.84 21.51 -13.13
C ASP A 183 1.35 21.57 -12.72
N VAL A 184 0.91 20.62 -11.88
CA VAL A 184 -0.49 20.43 -11.47
C VAL A 184 -0.79 21.08 -10.13
N ILE A 185 0.16 21.08 -9.19
CA ILE A 185 -0.04 21.65 -7.84
C ILE A 185 0.03 23.19 -7.91
N LEU A 186 -1.11 23.80 -8.28
CA LEU A 186 -1.25 25.25 -8.44
C LEU A 186 -1.30 26.02 -7.11
N GLU A 187 -1.65 25.37 -6.01
CA GLU A 187 -1.72 25.98 -4.67
C GLU A 187 -0.66 25.37 -3.73
N GLY A 188 0.32 26.19 -3.36
CA GLY A 188 1.47 25.76 -2.56
C GLY A 188 2.60 25.27 -3.44
N ARG A 189 3.07 24.05 -3.23
CA ARG A 189 4.09 23.40 -4.05
C ARG A 189 3.97 21.88 -4.05
N CYS A 190 4.44 21.28 -5.14
CA CYS A 190 4.74 19.85 -5.22
C CYS A 190 5.92 19.46 -4.30
N PHE A 191 6.23 18.17 -4.17
CA PHE A 191 7.44 17.74 -3.45
C PHE A 191 8.71 18.09 -4.24
N ASN A 192 9.76 18.44 -3.51
CA ASN A 192 11.13 18.65 -4.00
C ASN A 192 12.06 17.56 -3.45
N ASP A 193 13.29 17.47 -3.96
CA ASP A 193 14.22 16.37 -3.64
C ASP A 193 14.48 16.19 -2.13
N ASP A 194 14.49 17.28 -1.33
CA ASP A 194 14.69 17.22 0.13
C ASP A 194 13.47 16.70 0.88
N ASP A 195 12.26 16.85 0.33
CA ASP A 195 11.02 16.34 0.94
C ASP A 195 10.96 14.80 1.00
N PHE A 196 11.73 14.16 0.12
CA PHE A 196 11.89 12.72 0.08
C PHE A 196 13.04 12.22 0.96
N ASN A 197 13.70 13.06 1.76
CA ASN A 197 14.78 12.62 2.64
C ASN A 197 14.28 12.68 4.10
N TYR A 198 14.18 11.53 4.76
CA TYR A 198 13.72 11.49 6.16
C TYR A 198 14.69 12.23 7.07
N GLN A 199 14.16 13.21 7.80
CA GLN A 199 14.92 13.96 8.81
C GLN A 199 14.23 13.82 10.17
N ASN A 200 14.91 13.17 11.11
CA ASN A 200 14.35 12.88 12.44
C ASN A 200 13.93 14.17 13.18
N ASN A 201 12.73 14.17 13.76
CA ASN A 201 12.03 15.29 14.40
C ASN A 201 11.54 16.41 13.47
N ASN A 202 11.78 16.35 12.16
CA ASN A 202 11.18 17.28 11.21
C ASN A 202 9.79 16.79 10.79
N ALA A 203 8.90 17.73 10.45
CA ALA A 203 7.58 17.40 9.96
C ALA A 203 7.65 16.91 8.50
N ILE A 204 7.02 15.77 8.21
CA ILE A 204 6.98 15.19 6.86
C ILE A 204 6.07 16.08 5.99
N PRO A 205 6.52 16.59 4.85
CA PRO A 205 5.68 17.42 3.98
C PRO A 205 4.57 16.58 3.36
N VAL A 206 3.36 17.13 3.22
CA VAL A 206 2.22 16.46 2.57
C VAL A 206 1.48 17.39 1.63
N ILE A 207 0.92 16.80 0.57
CA ILE A 207 -0.03 17.44 -0.33
C ILE A 207 -1.42 16.91 0.06
N LEU A 208 -2.36 17.82 0.31
CA LEU A 208 -3.73 17.45 0.70
C LEU A 208 -4.70 17.55 -0.48
N GLY A 209 -5.74 16.74 -0.46
CA GLY A 209 -6.87 16.87 -1.36
C GLY A 209 -7.61 18.21 -1.25
N ALA A 210 -8.33 18.59 -2.29
CA ALA A 210 -9.03 19.87 -2.38
C ALA A 210 -10.04 20.11 -1.24
N ASP A 211 -10.72 19.08 -0.75
CA ASP A 211 -11.74 19.18 0.31
C ASP A 211 -11.12 19.57 1.66
N TYR A 212 -9.84 19.23 1.91
CA TYR A 212 -9.15 19.62 3.14
C TYR A 212 -8.95 21.14 3.27
N LYS A 213 -9.12 21.93 2.19
CA LYS A 213 -8.98 23.40 2.22
C LYS A 213 -10.00 24.09 3.13
N GLU A 214 -11.11 23.43 3.45
CA GLU A 214 -12.06 23.96 4.45
C GLU A 214 -11.48 23.95 5.87
N SER A 215 -10.54 23.04 6.15
CA SER A 215 -9.98 22.79 7.49
C SER A 215 -8.51 23.18 7.65
N TYR A 216 -7.73 23.22 6.57
CA TYR A 216 -6.28 23.39 6.59
C TYR A 216 -5.78 24.45 5.59
N LYS A 217 -4.60 25.00 5.86
CA LYS A 217 -3.85 25.92 5.01
C LYS A 217 -2.40 25.45 4.86
N ILE A 218 -1.73 25.94 3.82
CA ILE A 218 -0.28 25.72 3.64
C ILE A 218 0.47 26.19 4.89
N GLY A 219 1.32 25.32 5.42
CA GLY A 219 2.09 25.55 6.64
C GLY A 219 1.46 24.97 7.91
N ASP A 220 0.17 24.62 7.90
CA ASP A 220 -0.47 23.91 9.01
C ASP A 220 0.14 22.52 9.19
N THR A 221 -0.05 21.95 10.38
CA THR A 221 0.50 20.64 10.75
C THR A 221 -0.61 19.75 11.30
N LEU A 222 -0.70 18.52 10.81
CA LEU A 222 -1.56 17.46 11.31
C LEU A 222 -0.72 16.34 11.91
N SER A 223 -1.18 15.74 13.01
CA SER A 223 -0.48 14.68 13.72
C SER A 223 -1.25 13.37 13.60
N LEU A 224 -0.61 12.37 12.99
CA LEU A 224 -1.20 11.08 12.65
C LEU A 224 -0.28 9.95 13.09
N TYR A 225 -0.88 8.85 13.52
CA TYR A 225 -0.20 7.57 13.70
C TYR A 225 -0.07 6.89 12.35
N TYR A 226 1.12 6.45 11.99
CA TYR A 226 1.46 5.96 10.67
C TYR A 226 2.47 4.81 10.80
N ILE A 227 2.10 3.65 10.27
CA ILE A 227 2.74 2.33 10.40
C ILE A 227 2.91 1.86 11.86
N ALA A 228 3.77 2.51 12.63
CA ALA A 228 4.13 2.14 14.00
C ALA A 228 4.44 3.30 14.95
N ASP A 229 4.40 4.57 14.47
CA ASP A 229 4.74 5.74 15.28
C ASP A 229 3.87 6.96 14.91
N THR A 230 3.88 8.01 15.74
CA THR A 230 3.14 9.25 15.51
C THR A 230 4.03 10.31 14.89
N PHE A 231 3.69 10.73 13.67
CA PHE A 231 4.42 11.75 12.93
C PHE A 231 3.63 13.05 12.87
N ASN A 232 4.36 14.15 12.72
CA ASN A 232 3.80 15.43 12.35
C ASN A 232 3.97 15.61 10.84
N PHE A 233 2.87 15.87 10.15
CA PHE A 233 2.84 16.11 8.72
C PHE A 233 2.53 17.58 8.47
N LYS A 234 3.27 18.24 7.58
CA LYS A 234 3.12 19.67 7.27
C LYS A 234 2.54 19.87 5.88
N VAL A 235 1.46 20.62 5.79
CA VAL A 235 0.80 20.92 4.50
C VAL A 235 1.73 21.81 3.65
N VAL A 236 2.16 21.33 2.49
CA VAL A 236 3.00 22.09 1.54
C VAL A 236 2.27 22.50 0.27
N GLY A 237 1.17 21.83 -0.06
CA GLY A 237 0.31 22.18 -1.19
C GLY A 237 -1.01 21.42 -1.17
N PHE A 238 -1.84 21.69 -2.17
CA PHE A 238 -3.11 21.01 -2.38
C PHE A 238 -3.28 20.55 -3.82
N PHE A 239 -3.90 19.39 -4.01
CA PHE A 239 -4.39 18.98 -5.32
C PHE A 239 -5.46 19.94 -5.86
N PRO A 240 -5.62 20.05 -7.20
CA PRO A 240 -6.83 20.62 -7.80
C PRO A 240 -8.08 19.86 -7.37
N ALA A 241 -9.24 20.51 -7.47
CA ALA A 241 -10.52 19.83 -7.30
C ALA A 241 -10.76 18.87 -8.48
N ASP A 242 -11.40 17.75 -8.17
CA ASP A 242 -11.74 16.64 -9.09
C ASP A 242 -10.52 15.99 -9.76
N TYR A 243 -9.34 16.21 -9.18
CA TYR A 243 -8.11 15.60 -9.65
C TYR A 243 -8.07 14.11 -9.26
N THR A 244 -7.74 13.26 -10.22
CA THR A 244 -7.74 11.81 -10.04
C THR A 244 -6.39 11.19 -10.37
N LEU A 245 -6.10 10.09 -9.69
CA LEU A 245 -5.07 9.14 -10.08
C LEU A 245 -5.74 7.86 -10.55
N LYS A 246 -5.34 7.32 -11.68
CA LYS A 246 -5.64 5.95 -12.11
C LYS A 246 -4.44 5.07 -11.86
N HIS A 247 -4.63 3.96 -11.17
CA HIS A 247 -3.63 2.90 -11.00
C HIS A 247 -4.29 1.53 -11.19
N ASN A 248 -3.87 0.79 -12.23
CA ASN A 248 -4.59 -0.36 -12.74
C ASN A 248 -6.06 -0.02 -13.07
N ILE A 249 -6.99 -0.87 -12.63
CA ILE A 249 -8.43 -0.66 -12.80
C ILE A 249 -9.01 0.39 -11.85
N ALA A 250 -8.29 0.75 -10.78
CA ALA A 250 -8.76 1.66 -9.75
C ALA A 250 -8.53 3.13 -10.13
N ILE A 251 -9.53 3.97 -9.90
CA ILE A 251 -9.49 5.42 -10.07
C ILE A 251 -9.76 6.07 -8.71
N TYR A 252 -8.74 6.70 -8.14
CA TYR A 252 -8.74 7.37 -6.85
C TYR A 252 -9.09 8.84 -7.06
N SER A 253 -10.19 9.30 -6.48
CA SER A 253 -10.44 10.74 -6.32
C SER A 253 -9.46 11.30 -5.30
N LEU A 254 -8.64 12.29 -5.64
CA LEU A 254 -7.65 12.84 -4.72
C LEU A 254 -8.20 14.00 -3.88
N ASN A 255 -9.48 14.37 -4.01
CA ASN A 255 -10.15 15.45 -3.27
C ASN A 255 -10.07 15.31 -1.74
N ASN A 256 -10.02 14.07 -1.24
CA ASN A 256 -10.13 13.68 0.17
C ASN A 256 -8.89 12.90 0.68
N PHE A 257 -7.84 12.76 -0.13
CA PHE A 257 -6.62 12.04 0.23
C PHE A 257 -5.54 12.92 0.88
N ILE A 258 -4.71 12.31 1.73
CA ILE A 258 -3.43 12.86 2.17
C ILE A 258 -2.34 12.15 1.37
N CYS A 259 -1.60 12.88 0.54
CA CYS A 259 -0.45 12.34 -0.18
C CYS A 259 0.83 12.58 0.61
N ILE A 260 1.55 11.49 0.89
CA ILE A 260 2.80 11.42 1.64
C ILE A 260 3.94 11.10 0.65
N PRO A 261 5.12 11.75 0.73
CA PRO A 261 6.26 11.36 -0.08
C PRO A 261 6.80 10.02 0.44
N PHE A 262 7.07 9.07 -0.47
CA PHE A 262 7.65 7.78 -0.10
C PHE A 262 9.15 7.93 0.15
N PHE A 263 9.50 8.56 1.27
CA PHE A 263 10.84 9.05 1.60
C PHE A 263 11.93 7.96 1.72
N ASP A 264 13.17 8.41 1.56
CA ASP A 264 14.37 7.62 1.72
C ASP A 264 14.94 7.86 3.14
N ILE A 265 15.34 6.78 3.82
CA ILE A 265 15.86 6.83 5.19
C ILE A 265 17.37 6.63 5.15
N GLU A 266 18.12 7.72 5.25
CA GLU A 266 19.57 7.64 5.39
C GLU A 266 19.98 7.00 6.73
N ALA A 267 21.02 6.16 6.67
CA ALA A 267 21.65 5.56 7.85
C ALA A 267 20.65 4.93 8.84
N ILE A 268 19.92 3.90 8.39
CA ILE A 268 18.88 3.18 9.15
C ILE A 268 19.26 2.82 10.60
N SER A 269 20.54 2.58 10.90
CA SER A 269 21.03 2.26 12.26
C SER A 269 21.06 3.46 13.23
N SER A 270 20.89 4.68 12.72
CA SER A 270 20.90 5.94 13.48
C SER A 270 19.71 6.87 13.20
N CYS A 271 18.79 6.49 12.31
CA CYS A 271 17.64 7.32 11.91
C CYS A 271 16.68 7.65 13.08
N GLY A 272 16.64 6.81 14.12
CA GLY A 272 15.78 6.99 15.31
C GLY A 272 14.38 6.36 15.20
N LEU A 273 14.06 5.74 14.06
CA LEU A 273 12.83 4.98 13.84
C LEU A 273 12.93 3.58 14.46
N ASP A 274 11.79 3.03 14.92
CA ASP A 274 11.75 1.69 15.51
C ASP A 274 11.94 0.56 14.48
N LYS A 275 12.43 -0.61 14.91
CA LYS A 275 12.57 -1.81 14.05
C LYS A 275 11.24 -2.23 13.43
N ASP A 276 10.13 -2.10 14.15
CA ASP A 276 8.82 -2.48 13.65
C ASP A 276 8.29 -1.48 12.58
N PHE A 277 8.65 -0.19 12.67
CA PHE A 277 8.44 0.80 11.60
C PHE A 277 9.28 0.44 10.37
N LEU A 278 10.60 0.35 10.52
CA LEU A 278 11.55 0.12 9.42
C LEU A 278 11.25 -1.18 8.66
N PHE A 279 10.81 -2.23 9.37
CA PHE A 279 10.44 -3.49 8.72
C PHE A 279 9.21 -3.37 7.83
N SER A 280 8.12 -2.75 8.33
CA SER A 280 6.90 -2.58 7.55
C SER A 280 7.13 -1.60 6.39
N TYR A 281 7.75 -0.46 6.67
CA TYR A 281 8.06 0.57 5.68
C TYR A 281 8.85 0.04 4.48
N TYR A 282 9.92 -0.75 4.71
CA TYR A 282 10.67 -1.36 3.61
C TYR A 282 10.05 -2.65 3.06
N LEU A 283 9.02 -3.23 3.69
CA LEU A 283 8.22 -4.26 3.03
C LEU A 283 7.33 -3.61 1.96
N GLU A 284 6.69 -2.49 2.33
CA GLU A 284 5.79 -1.68 1.51
C GLU A 284 6.55 -0.97 0.37
N LYS A 285 7.60 -0.19 0.68
CA LYS A 285 8.42 0.56 -0.31
C LYS A 285 9.15 -0.32 -1.33
N ASN A 286 9.33 -1.61 -1.04
CA ASN A 286 9.91 -2.58 -1.99
C ASN A 286 8.89 -3.14 -2.99
N ASN A 287 7.58 -2.94 -2.76
CA ASN A 287 6.52 -3.26 -3.71
C ASN A 287 6.44 -2.16 -4.78
N CYS A 288 7.37 -2.19 -5.73
CA CYS A 288 7.59 -1.13 -6.70
C CYS A 288 7.46 -1.61 -8.16
N TYR A 289 7.32 -0.67 -9.09
CA TYR A 289 7.10 -0.93 -10.51
C TYR A 289 8.31 -0.52 -11.33
N VAL A 290 8.78 -1.38 -12.23
CA VAL A 290 9.92 -1.11 -13.12
C VAL A 290 9.44 -1.07 -14.57
N ALA A 291 9.62 0.07 -15.23
CA ALA A 291 9.22 0.26 -16.61
C ALA A 291 10.10 -0.53 -17.59
N TYR A 292 9.49 -1.05 -18.66
CA TYR A 292 10.19 -1.65 -19.81
C TYR A 292 9.48 -1.31 -21.13
N ASP A 293 10.24 -1.19 -22.21
CA ASP A 293 9.70 -0.94 -23.56
C ASP A 293 8.92 -2.18 -24.03
N ALA A 294 7.60 -2.05 -24.20
CA ALA A 294 6.72 -3.14 -24.57
C ALA A 294 6.99 -3.69 -25.99
N LYS A 295 7.77 -2.96 -26.81
CA LYS A 295 8.20 -3.37 -28.16
C LYS A 295 9.57 -4.06 -28.15
N ASN A 296 10.33 -3.97 -27.05
CA ASN A 296 11.65 -4.55 -26.91
C ASN A 296 11.66 -5.69 -25.87
N SER A 297 11.48 -6.93 -26.34
CA SER A 297 11.45 -8.10 -25.48
C SER A 297 12.79 -8.43 -24.79
N ASP A 298 13.90 -7.84 -25.22
CA ASP A 298 15.19 -7.98 -24.56
C ASP A 298 15.38 -6.96 -23.42
N ASP A 299 14.71 -5.80 -23.46
CA ASP A 299 14.66 -4.86 -22.33
C ASP A 299 13.95 -5.49 -21.13
N LYS A 300 12.74 -6.07 -21.35
CA LYS A 300 12.02 -6.82 -20.30
C LYS A 300 12.91 -7.85 -19.60
N LYS A 301 13.58 -8.71 -20.39
CA LYS A 301 14.49 -9.74 -19.85
C LYS A 301 15.67 -9.15 -19.09
N ALA A 302 16.29 -8.09 -19.61
CA ALA A 302 17.41 -7.44 -18.93
C ALA A 302 16.99 -6.86 -17.57
N LYS A 303 15.80 -6.25 -17.49
CA LYS A 303 15.22 -5.76 -16.22
C LYS A 303 14.92 -6.93 -15.27
N GLU A 304 14.31 -8.01 -15.77
CA GLU A 304 14.04 -9.24 -14.99
C GLU A 304 15.34 -9.89 -14.45
N GLU A 305 16.39 -9.99 -15.27
CA GLU A 305 17.70 -10.52 -14.86
C GLU A 305 18.34 -9.67 -13.76
N VAL A 306 18.28 -8.34 -13.87
CA VAL A 306 18.78 -7.42 -12.83
C VAL A 306 17.99 -7.57 -11.53
N ILE A 307 16.66 -7.61 -11.58
CA ILE A 307 15.83 -7.78 -10.38
C ILE A 307 16.13 -9.13 -9.71
N ASN A 308 16.20 -10.23 -10.48
CA ASN A 308 16.51 -11.56 -9.95
C ASN A 308 17.93 -11.67 -9.36
N ASP A 309 18.95 -10.99 -9.92
CA ASP A 309 20.28 -10.86 -9.28
C ASP A 309 20.17 -10.20 -7.91
N ILE A 310 19.41 -9.10 -7.82
CA ILE A 310 19.26 -8.35 -6.57
C ILE A 310 18.52 -9.19 -5.52
N ILE A 311 17.37 -9.79 -5.84
CA ILE A 311 16.61 -10.69 -4.93
C ILE A 311 17.53 -11.80 -4.38
N LYS A 312 18.30 -12.45 -5.26
CA LYS A 312 19.22 -13.52 -4.87
C LYS A 312 20.36 -13.03 -3.99
N ARG A 313 20.86 -11.82 -4.22
CA ARG A 313 21.98 -11.24 -3.45
C ARG A 313 21.56 -10.71 -2.08
N THR A 314 20.34 -10.20 -1.94
CA THR A 314 19.81 -9.74 -0.65
C THR A 314 19.11 -10.85 0.13
N ASN A 315 18.83 -11.99 -0.51
CA ASN A 315 18.22 -13.18 0.10
C ASN A 315 16.88 -12.86 0.78
N ILE A 316 16.01 -12.18 0.03
CA ILE A 316 14.61 -11.88 0.39
C ILE A 316 13.66 -12.74 -0.45
N CYS A 317 12.44 -12.95 0.03
CA CYS A 317 11.41 -13.68 -0.70
C CYS A 317 10.52 -12.71 -1.48
N TYR A 318 11.07 -12.10 -2.54
CA TYR A 318 10.32 -11.30 -3.50
C TYR A 318 10.26 -12.02 -4.85
N GLY A 319 9.41 -11.54 -5.74
CA GLY A 319 9.37 -11.98 -7.13
C GLY A 319 8.87 -10.90 -8.08
N ILE A 320 8.70 -11.29 -9.33
CA ILE A 320 8.26 -10.42 -10.42
C ILE A 320 6.93 -10.96 -10.94
N ASP A 321 5.94 -10.09 -11.02
CA ASP A 321 4.66 -10.31 -11.67
C ASP A 321 4.54 -9.34 -12.86
N GLU A 322 4.03 -9.82 -14.00
CA GLU A 322 3.73 -8.92 -15.11
C GLU A 322 2.48 -8.13 -14.76
N ALA A 323 2.63 -6.84 -14.52
CA ALA A 323 1.51 -5.95 -14.31
C ALA A 323 0.89 -5.63 -15.67
N ILE A 324 0.05 -6.56 -16.15
CA ILE A 324 -0.67 -6.47 -17.44
C ILE A 324 -1.44 -5.14 -17.57
N TYR A 325 -1.74 -4.51 -16.43
CA TYR A 325 -2.61 -3.34 -16.31
C TYR A 325 -2.03 -2.15 -15.54
N SER A 326 -0.79 -2.12 -15.04
CA SER A 326 -0.33 -0.98 -14.20
C SER A 326 0.01 0.27 -15.02
N GLN A 327 -1.00 0.99 -15.48
CA GLN A 327 -0.83 2.37 -15.93
C GLN A 327 -1.02 3.29 -14.72
N PHE A 328 -0.09 4.21 -14.56
CA PHE A 328 -0.26 5.40 -13.72
C PHE A 328 -0.65 6.53 -14.67
N GLU A 329 -1.90 6.97 -14.60
CA GLU A 329 -2.41 8.10 -15.36
C GLU A 329 -3.10 9.04 -14.38
N PHE A 330 -2.57 10.26 -14.23
CA PHE A 330 -3.34 11.32 -13.59
C PHE A 330 -4.27 11.99 -14.62
N SER A 331 -5.37 12.59 -14.16
CA SER A 331 -6.22 13.43 -15.02
C SER A 331 -5.50 14.67 -15.54
N ASP A 332 -5.91 15.15 -16.73
CA ASP A 332 -5.48 16.43 -17.34
C ASP A 332 -5.95 17.66 -16.53
#